data_AF-A0A0G4Q543-F1
#
_entry.id   AF-A0A0G4Q543-F1
#
_cell.length_a   1.000
_cell.length_b   1.000
_cell.length_c   1.000
_cell.angle_alpha   90.00
_cell.angle_beta   90.00
_cell.angle_gamma   90.00
#
_symmetry.space_group_name_H-M   'P 1'
#
loop_
_entity.id
_entity.type
_entity.pdbx_description
1 polymer ?
#
loop_
_entity_poly.entity_id
_entity_poly.type
_entity_poly.pdbx_seq_one_letter_code
_entity_poly.pdbx_strand_id
1 'polypeptide(L)'
;MEILVTGGMGYIGSHTCVQMIEAGMTPIVLDNLSNANEEVLNRVEALTGKRPLFYNGDIRDGQLLASIFAKHSIQSVIHFAGLKAVGESVQKPIEYYDNNVNGTLVLVRCMRDAGVKSIIFSSSATVYGDPQTVPITEDSPVGGTTNPYGTSKYMVERILSDLFVADESWSISLLRYFNPVGAHPSGTMGEDPKGIPNNLTPYISQVAIGRREQVAVFGNDYPTKDGTGVRDYIHVMDLADGHIAALNELGKKAGLHIYNLGTGNGTSVIEMIEAFRKASGKPIPYQLQARRPGDIAECWSSPAKAEKDLHWKAIRSIDDMAADAWRWQLQNPNGYLK
;
A
#
# COMPACT_ATOMS: atom_id res chain seq x y z
N MET A 1 0.92 0.80 22.95
CA MET A 1 0.45 -0.41 22.24
C MET A 1 1.55 -0.83 21.29
N GLU A 2 2.13 -2.02 21.49
CA GLU A 2 3.18 -2.55 20.61
C GLU A 2 2.55 -3.27 19.43
N ILE A 3 2.93 -2.86 18.22
CA ILE A 3 2.37 -3.35 16.97
C ILE A 3 3.51 -3.80 16.07
N LEU A 4 3.46 -5.05 15.62
CA LEU A 4 4.40 -5.54 14.61
C LEU A 4 3.99 -5.00 13.25
N VAL A 5 4.88 -4.25 12.61
CA VAL A 5 4.69 -3.70 11.25
C VAL A 5 5.66 -4.40 10.32
N THR A 6 5.18 -5.46 9.66
CA THR A 6 6.00 -6.12 8.62
C THR A 6 5.97 -5.28 7.34
N GLY A 7 7.11 -5.11 6.67
CA GLY A 7 7.22 -4.20 5.52
C GLY A 7 7.21 -2.72 5.94
N GLY A 8 7.50 -2.43 7.21
CA GLY A 8 7.40 -1.08 7.80
C GLY A 8 8.43 -0.09 7.29
N MET A 9 9.47 -0.54 6.57
CA MET A 9 10.44 0.33 5.92
C MET A 9 10.01 0.70 4.49
N GLY A 10 9.01 0.02 3.94
CA GLY A 10 8.44 0.32 2.63
C GLY A 10 7.60 1.61 2.62
N TYR A 11 7.13 1.99 1.42
CA TYR A 11 6.41 3.25 1.20
C TYR A 11 5.21 3.46 2.14
N ILE A 12 4.20 2.59 2.12
CA ILE A 12 3.00 2.77 2.96
C ILE A 12 3.34 2.50 4.44
N GLY A 13 4.19 1.51 4.69
CA GLY A 13 4.60 1.09 6.04
C GLY A 13 5.29 2.20 6.82
N SER A 14 6.16 2.98 6.19
CA SER A 14 6.91 4.05 6.86
C SER A 14 6.03 5.23 7.25
N HIS A 15 5.10 5.64 6.37
CA HIS A 15 4.11 6.68 6.66
C HIS A 15 3.16 6.22 7.77
N THR A 16 2.78 4.94 7.77
CA THR A 16 1.97 4.35 8.84
C THR A 16 2.73 4.34 10.17
N CYS A 17 4.03 4.03 10.18
CA CYS A 17 4.85 4.08 11.39
C CYS A 17 4.93 5.50 11.98
N VAL A 18 5.00 6.54 11.14
CA VAL A 18 4.93 7.94 11.59
C VAL A 18 3.60 8.21 12.29
N GLN A 19 2.47 7.94 11.62
CA GLN A 19 1.13 8.14 12.20
C GLN A 19 0.91 7.34 13.49
N MET A 20 1.44 6.12 13.56
CA MET A 20 1.38 5.28 14.76
C MET A 20 2.10 5.92 15.94
N ILE A 21 3.31 6.44 15.72
CA ILE A 21 4.11 7.07 16.79
C ILE A 21 3.42 8.34 17.29
N GLU A 22 2.89 9.16 16.38
CA GLU A 22 2.12 10.36 16.71
C GLU A 22 0.85 10.01 17.51
N ALA A 23 0.21 8.88 17.21
CA ALA A 23 -0.92 8.34 17.96
C ALA A 23 -0.52 7.66 19.29
N GLY A 24 0.74 7.73 19.71
CA GLY A 24 1.23 7.14 20.97
C GLY A 24 1.40 5.62 20.95
N MET A 25 1.43 5.01 19.76
CA MET A 25 1.71 3.58 19.57
C MET A 25 3.20 3.33 19.35
N THR A 26 3.62 2.08 19.52
CA THR A 26 5.02 1.67 19.38
C THR A 26 5.15 0.68 18.22
N PRO A 27 5.59 1.13 17.03
CA PRO A 27 5.86 0.21 15.93
C PRO A 27 7.14 -0.61 16.20
N ILE A 28 7.02 -1.92 16.02
CA ILE A 28 8.14 -2.86 15.91
C ILE A 28 8.20 -3.27 14.45
N VAL A 29 9.24 -2.86 13.74
CA VAL A 29 9.36 -3.03 12.29
C VAL A 29 10.12 -4.31 11.97
N LEU A 30 9.58 -5.11 11.05
CA LEU A 30 10.28 -6.23 10.39
C LEU A 30 10.31 -5.98 8.89
N ASP A 31 11.49 -5.90 8.29
CA ASP A 31 11.64 -5.69 6.84
C ASP A 31 12.92 -6.35 6.33
N ASN A 32 12.88 -6.95 5.14
CA ASN A 32 14.07 -7.57 4.51
C ASN A 32 14.82 -6.60 3.59
N LEU A 33 14.34 -5.35 3.49
CA LEU A 33 14.91 -4.27 2.68
C LEU A 33 14.99 -4.57 1.18
N SER A 34 14.27 -5.57 0.70
CA SER A 34 14.26 -5.94 -0.73
C SER A 34 13.86 -4.77 -1.61
N ASN A 35 12.87 -3.96 -1.18
CA ASN A 35 12.40 -2.74 -1.86
C ASN A 35 12.28 -1.53 -0.91
N ALA A 36 13.20 -1.42 0.05
CA ALA A 36 13.28 -0.31 1.00
C ALA A 36 14.74 0.07 1.27
N ASN A 37 14.96 1.14 2.05
CA ASN A 37 16.27 1.64 2.45
C ASN A 37 16.31 1.87 3.98
N GLU A 38 17.42 1.53 4.63
CA GLU A 38 17.58 1.72 6.08
C GLU A 38 17.51 3.18 6.52
N GLU A 39 17.85 4.13 5.65
CA GLU A 39 17.75 5.57 5.92
C GLU A 39 16.32 6.01 6.29
N VAL A 40 15.29 5.27 5.85
CA VAL A 40 13.90 5.50 6.28
C VAL A 40 13.79 5.54 7.81
N LEU A 41 14.59 4.77 8.53
CA LEU A 41 14.54 4.71 9.99
C LEU A 41 14.97 6.04 10.61
N ASN A 42 16.00 6.67 10.03
CA ASN A 42 16.46 8.00 10.43
C ASN A 42 15.42 9.06 10.06
N ARG A 43 14.72 8.91 8.92
CA ARG A 43 13.65 9.83 8.52
C ARG A 43 12.45 9.76 9.46
N VAL A 44 12.01 8.56 9.86
CA VAL A 44 10.94 8.39 10.84
C VAL A 44 11.34 8.96 12.20
N GLU A 45 12.57 8.72 12.66
CA GLU A 45 13.08 9.29 13.91
C GLU A 45 13.12 10.82 13.87
N ALA A 46 13.62 11.40 12.78
CA ALA A 46 13.67 12.86 12.62
C ALA A 46 12.29 13.52 12.59
N LEU A 47 11.28 12.83 12.03
CA LEU A 47 9.90 13.33 11.97
C LEU A 47 9.19 13.26 13.31
N THR A 48 9.42 12.19 14.08
CA THR A 48 8.60 11.86 15.25
C THR A 48 9.31 12.03 16.59
N GLY A 49 10.63 12.22 16.57
CA GLY A 49 11.48 12.20 17.77
C GLY A 49 11.65 10.81 18.39
N LYS A 50 11.14 9.74 17.75
CA LYS A 50 11.27 8.35 18.23
C LYS A 50 11.71 7.43 17.11
N ARG A 51 12.73 6.61 17.37
CA ARG A 51 13.19 5.58 16.46
C ARG A 51 12.38 4.30 16.65
N PRO A 52 11.67 3.79 15.62
CA PRO A 52 11.09 2.45 15.66
C PRO A 52 12.13 1.38 15.99
N LEU A 53 11.72 0.33 16.71
CA LEU A 53 12.54 -0.87 16.80
C LEU A 53 12.55 -1.55 15.43
N PHE A 54 13.72 -2.00 14.97
CA PHE A 54 13.86 -2.58 13.63
C PHE A 54 14.54 -3.96 13.68
N TYR A 55 13.93 -4.92 13.01
CA TYR A 55 14.48 -6.24 12.70
C TYR A 55 14.68 -6.36 11.19
N ASN A 56 15.93 -6.51 10.75
CA ASN A 56 16.23 -6.85 9.38
C ASN A 56 16.07 -8.36 9.17
N GLY A 57 15.06 -8.76 8.40
CA GLY A 57 14.78 -10.17 8.15
C GLY A 57 13.48 -10.41 7.39
N ASP A 58 13.17 -11.67 7.14
CA ASP A 58 12.09 -12.08 6.25
C ASP A 58 10.90 -12.67 7.01
N ILE A 59 9.67 -12.38 6.55
CA ILE A 59 8.44 -12.95 7.10
C ILE A 59 8.33 -14.47 6.90
N ARG A 60 9.12 -15.05 5.98
CA ARG A 60 9.20 -16.51 5.78
C ARG A 60 10.08 -17.19 6.82
N ASP A 61 10.85 -16.43 7.60
CA ASP A 61 11.65 -16.96 8.71
C ASP A 61 10.79 -17.09 9.98
N GLY A 62 10.24 -18.30 10.18
CA GLY A 62 9.45 -18.61 11.36
C GLY A 62 10.22 -18.56 12.68
N GLN A 63 11.53 -18.80 12.67
CA GLN A 63 12.35 -18.72 13.90
C GLN A 63 12.55 -17.27 14.32
N LEU A 64 12.85 -16.39 13.36
CA LEU A 64 12.93 -14.96 13.59
C LEU A 64 11.60 -14.42 14.14
N LEU A 65 10.49 -14.71 13.47
CA LEU A 65 9.16 -14.28 13.90
C LEU A 65 8.82 -14.77 15.30
N ALA A 66 9.03 -16.06 15.60
CA ALA A 66 8.82 -16.60 16.93
C ALA A 66 9.66 -15.86 17.99
N SER A 67 10.92 -15.53 17.66
CA SER A 67 11.78 -14.75 18.56
C SER A 67 11.30 -13.32 18.78
N ILE A 68 10.69 -12.69 17.77
CA ILE A 68 10.12 -11.34 17.88
C ILE A 68 8.89 -11.38 18.79
N PHE A 69 7.97 -12.32 18.55
CA PHE A 69 6.78 -12.50 19.40
C PHE A 69 7.11 -12.87 20.85
N ALA A 70 8.21 -13.61 21.09
CA ALA A 70 8.64 -13.93 22.45
C ALA A 70 9.29 -12.76 23.20
N LYS A 71 9.85 -11.77 22.48
CA LYS A 71 10.55 -10.61 23.07
C LYS A 71 9.65 -9.43 23.38
N HIS A 72 8.50 -9.35 22.73
CA HIS A 72 7.64 -8.16 22.73
C HIS A 72 6.20 -8.51 23.08
N SER A 73 5.49 -7.59 23.71
CA SER A 73 4.07 -7.75 24.05
C SER A 73 3.19 -7.25 22.90
N ILE A 74 3.35 -7.85 21.73
CA ILE A 74 2.66 -7.45 20.49
C ILE A 74 1.15 -7.67 20.63
N GLN A 75 0.37 -6.62 20.40
CA GLN A 75 -1.09 -6.64 20.53
C GLN A 75 -1.80 -6.85 19.19
N SER A 76 -1.18 -6.39 18.09
CA SER A 76 -1.70 -6.54 16.74
C SER A 76 -0.56 -6.49 15.72
N VAL A 77 -0.84 -6.94 14.50
CA VAL A 77 0.09 -6.95 13.38
C VAL A 77 -0.49 -6.14 12.23
N ILE A 78 0.31 -5.24 11.65
CA ILE A 78 0.01 -4.61 10.35
C ILE A 78 0.93 -5.24 9.30
N HIS A 79 0.33 -5.93 8.34
CA HIS A 79 1.05 -6.75 7.36
C HIS A 79 1.16 -6.04 6.00
N PHE A 80 2.25 -5.29 5.80
CA PHE A 80 2.60 -4.69 4.50
C PHE A 80 3.58 -5.53 3.67
N ALA A 81 4.41 -6.35 4.32
CA ALA A 81 5.44 -7.12 3.64
C ALA A 81 4.87 -7.99 2.50
N GLY A 82 5.38 -7.77 1.28
CA GLY A 82 4.85 -8.36 0.07
C GLY A 82 5.52 -7.78 -1.18
N LEU A 83 5.67 -8.59 -2.23
CA LEU A 83 5.99 -8.10 -3.57
C LEU A 83 4.71 -7.52 -4.20
N LYS A 84 4.85 -6.39 -4.91
CA LYS A 84 3.69 -5.59 -5.36
C LYS A 84 3.61 -5.24 -6.85
N ALA A 85 4.62 -5.56 -7.66
CA ALA A 85 4.63 -5.14 -9.06
C ALA A 85 3.84 -6.11 -9.94
N VAL A 86 2.67 -5.67 -10.43
CA VAL A 86 1.77 -6.45 -11.29
C VAL A 86 2.50 -7.08 -12.48
N GLY A 87 3.23 -6.27 -13.26
CA GLY A 87 3.93 -6.75 -14.46
C GLY A 87 5.03 -7.76 -14.15
N GLU A 88 5.80 -7.55 -13.07
CA GLU A 88 6.82 -8.51 -12.64
C GLU A 88 6.20 -9.82 -12.16
N SER A 89 5.06 -9.77 -11.48
CA SER A 89 4.38 -10.97 -10.98
C SER A 89 4.02 -11.97 -12.07
N VAL A 90 3.72 -11.50 -13.28
CA VAL A 90 3.46 -12.35 -14.45
C VAL A 90 4.72 -13.06 -14.91
N GLN A 91 5.89 -12.41 -14.80
CA GLN A 91 7.19 -12.97 -15.16
C GLN A 91 7.75 -13.88 -14.06
N LYS A 92 7.41 -13.60 -12.80
CA LYS A 92 7.92 -14.23 -11.58
C LYS A 92 6.80 -14.73 -10.66
N PRO A 93 5.89 -15.61 -11.14
CA PRO A 93 4.71 -15.98 -10.37
C PRO A 93 5.06 -16.72 -9.07
N ILE A 94 6.09 -17.58 -9.09
CA ILE A 94 6.47 -18.38 -7.92
C ILE A 94 7.02 -17.51 -6.80
N GLU A 95 7.83 -16.51 -7.11
CA GLU A 95 8.37 -15.56 -6.13
C GLU A 95 7.24 -14.76 -5.46
N TYR A 96 6.20 -14.38 -6.22
CA TYR A 96 5.05 -13.67 -5.68
C TYR A 96 4.20 -14.56 -4.78
N TYR A 97 3.94 -15.81 -5.17
CA TYR A 97 3.20 -16.75 -4.31
C TYR A 97 3.98 -17.13 -3.05
N ASP A 98 5.28 -17.38 -3.15
CA ASP A 98 6.11 -17.67 -1.98
C ASP A 98 6.18 -16.48 -1.01
N ASN A 99 6.52 -15.30 -1.52
CA ASN A 99 6.65 -14.13 -0.67
C ASN A 99 5.30 -13.68 -0.07
N ASN A 100 4.24 -13.65 -0.88
CA ASN A 100 2.97 -13.09 -0.45
C ASN A 100 2.07 -14.11 0.24
N VAL A 101 1.98 -15.36 -0.24
CA VAL A 101 1.08 -16.36 0.34
C VAL A 101 1.78 -17.16 1.43
N ASN A 102 2.93 -17.78 1.12
CA ASN A 102 3.68 -18.55 2.12
C ASN A 102 4.22 -17.64 3.23
N GLY A 103 4.73 -16.44 2.90
CA GLY A 103 5.12 -15.44 3.89
C GLY A 103 4.00 -15.10 4.89
N THR A 104 2.77 -14.88 4.42
CA THR A 104 1.63 -14.66 5.33
C THR A 104 1.27 -15.90 6.13
N LEU A 105 1.33 -17.11 5.54
CA LEU A 105 1.08 -18.36 6.27
C LEU A 105 2.07 -18.56 7.44
N VAL A 106 3.35 -18.27 7.22
CA VAL A 106 4.37 -18.33 8.29
C VAL A 106 4.06 -17.31 9.38
N LEU A 107 3.79 -16.06 9.00
CA LEU A 107 3.44 -14.99 9.94
C LEU A 107 2.23 -15.35 10.81
N VAL A 108 1.13 -15.75 10.20
CA VAL A 108 -0.13 -16.07 10.88
C VAL A 108 0.01 -17.30 11.78
N ARG A 109 0.80 -18.29 11.39
CA ARG A 109 1.16 -19.43 12.25
C ARG A 109 1.89 -18.95 13.52
N CYS A 110 2.92 -18.11 13.37
CA CYS A 110 3.64 -17.56 14.52
C CYS A 110 2.76 -16.67 15.40
N MET A 111 1.86 -15.88 14.82
CA MET A 111 0.85 -15.10 15.55
C MET A 111 -0.04 -15.99 16.41
N ARG A 112 -0.58 -17.06 15.82
CA ARG A 112 -1.43 -18.04 16.52
C ARG A 112 -0.68 -18.67 17.69
N ASP A 113 0.55 -19.13 17.46
CA ASP A 113 1.36 -19.81 18.48
C ASP A 113 1.74 -18.84 19.63
N ALA A 114 1.84 -17.54 19.34
CA ALA A 114 2.06 -16.47 20.32
C ALA A 114 0.78 -15.94 20.99
N GLY A 115 -0.40 -16.40 20.57
CA GLY A 115 -1.68 -15.90 21.07
C GLY A 115 -2.07 -14.50 20.60
N VAL A 116 -1.41 -13.96 19.56
CA VAL A 116 -1.74 -12.65 18.96
C VAL A 116 -2.78 -12.85 17.87
N LYS A 117 -4.00 -12.36 18.07
CA LYS A 117 -5.15 -12.64 17.20
C LYS A 117 -5.72 -11.43 16.47
N SER A 118 -4.93 -10.36 16.33
CA SER A 118 -5.34 -9.13 15.65
C SER A 118 -4.40 -8.85 14.49
N ILE A 119 -4.93 -8.78 13.27
CA ILE A 119 -4.17 -8.51 12.05
C ILE A 119 -4.89 -7.53 11.13
N ILE A 120 -4.16 -6.53 10.65
CA ILE A 120 -4.54 -5.70 9.51
C ILE A 120 -3.73 -6.16 8.31
N PHE A 121 -4.41 -6.69 7.30
CA PHE A 121 -3.80 -7.15 6.06
C PHE A 121 -3.91 -6.10 4.96
N SER A 122 -2.77 -5.84 4.32
CA SER A 122 -2.69 -5.04 3.11
C SER A 122 -3.19 -5.81 1.89
N SER A 123 -4.50 -5.76 1.67
CA SER A 123 -5.12 -6.25 0.45
C SER A 123 -5.06 -5.20 -0.67
N SER A 124 -5.79 -5.41 -1.75
CA SER A 124 -5.71 -4.57 -2.95
C SER A 124 -7.02 -4.61 -3.72
N ALA A 125 -7.36 -3.52 -4.40
CA ALA A 125 -8.45 -3.48 -5.38
C ALA A 125 -8.30 -4.52 -6.50
N THR A 126 -7.09 -5.08 -6.72
CA THR A 126 -6.87 -6.16 -7.69
C THR A 126 -7.65 -7.44 -7.38
N VAL A 127 -8.12 -7.64 -6.13
CA VAL A 127 -8.96 -8.80 -5.78
C VAL A 127 -10.34 -8.77 -6.44
N TYR A 128 -10.77 -7.60 -6.93
CA TYR A 128 -12.03 -7.44 -7.68
C TYR A 128 -11.92 -7.84 -9.16
N GLY A 129 -10.72 -8.15 -9.67
CA GLY A 129 -10.52 -8.52 -11.07
C GLY A 129 -10.89 -7.38 -12.03
N ASP A 130 -11.74 -7.68 -13.02
CA ASP A 130 -12.35 -6.70 -13.91
C ASP A 130 -13.77 -6.35 -13.38
N PRO A 131 -13.94 -5.22 -12.68
CA PRO A 131 -15.17 -4.91 -11.97
C PRO A 131 -16.33 -4.65 -12.94
N GLN A 132 -17.48 -5.26 -12.68
CA GLN A 132 -18.69 -5.05 -13.50
C GLN A 132 -19.28 -3.63 -13.36
N THR A 133 -19.07 -3.01 -12.20
CA THR A 133 -19.58 -1.69 -11.87
C THR A 133 -18.56 -0.89 -11.09
N VAL A 134 -18.51 0.41 -11.35
CA VAL A 134 -17.79 1.40 -10.56
C VAL A 134 -18.79 2.48 -10.08
N PRO A 135 -18.77 2.94 -8.81
CA PRO A 135 -17.81 2.61 -7.76
C PRO A 135 -17.87 1.15 -7.30
N ILE A 136 -16.70 0.62 -6.90
CA ILE A 136 -16.57 -0.72 -6.33
C ILE A 136 -16.89 -0.66 -4.83
N THR A 137 -17.80 -1.52 -4.37
CA THR A 137 -18.13 -1.67 -2.93
C THR A 137 -17.50 -2.95 -2.38
N GLU A 138 -17.47 -3.12 -1.07
CA GLU A 138 -16.95 -4.35 -0.45
C GLU A 138 -17.79 -5.58 -0.74
N ASP A 139 -19.07 -5.40 -1.12
CA ASP A 139 -19.99 -6.44 -1.56
C ASP A 139 -19.80 -6.83 -3.03
N SER A 140 -18.98 -6.07 -3.79
CA SER A 140 -18.66 -6.41 -5.17
C SER A 140 -17.94 -7.77 -5.24
N PRO A 141 -18.24 -8.61 -6.26
CA PRO A 141 -17.61 -9.91 -6.40
C PRO A 141 -16.08 -9.83 -6.43
N VAL A 142 -15.43 -10.80 -5.79
CA VAL A 142 -13.98 -10.97 -5.77
C VAL A 142 -13.56 -12.27 -6.44
N GLY A 143 -12.30 -12.33 -6.86
CA GLY A 143 -11.76 -13.39 -7.72
C GLY A 143 -11.65 -12.92 -9.17
N GLY A 144 -11.42 -13.85 -10.10
CA GLY A 144 -11.21 -13.50 -11.52
C GLY A 144 -10.00 -12.58 -11.74
N THR A 145 -8.98 -12.69 -10.88
CA THR A 145 -7.81 -11.83 -10.88
C THR A 145 -6.98 -11.99 -12.16
N THR A 146 -6.47 -10.89 -12.70
CA THR A 146 -5.81 -10.85 -14.01
C THR A 146 -4.30 -11.10 -13.98
N ASN A 147 -3.71 -11.27 -12.79
CA ASN A 147 -2.27 -11.39 -12.60
C ASN A 147 -1.90 -12.09 -11.27
N PRO A 148 -0.71 -12.72 -11.15
CA PRO A 148 -0.29 -13.43 -9.94
C PRO A 148 -0.22 -12.57 -8.67
N TYR A 149 0.12 -11.28 -8.74
CA TYR A 149 0.05 -10.38 -7.59
C TYR A 149 -1.38 -10.29 -7.03
N GLY A 150 -2.36 -9.97 -7.88
CA GLY A 150 -3.77 -9.91 -7.47
C GLY A 150 -4.28 -11.25 -6.96
N THR A 151 -3.92 -12.35 -7.63
CA THR A 151 -4.26 -13.71 -7.19
C THR A 151 -3.68 -14.00 -5.81
N SER A 152 -2.43 -13.60 -5.54
CA SER A 152 -1.81 -13.80 -4.22
C SER A 152 -2.54 -13.06 -3.11
N LYS A 153 -3.01 -11.82 -3.35
CA LYS A 153 -3.81 -11.05 -2.38
C LYS A 153 -5.16 -11.71 -2.12
N TYR A 154 -5.84 -12.17 -3.18
CA TYR A 154 -7.10 -12.90 -3.04
C TYR A 154 -6.92 -14.22 -2.26
N MET A 155 -5.86 -14.99 -2.53
CA MET A 155 -5.54 -16.20 -1.77
C MET A 155 -5.32 -15.91 -0.29
N VAL A 156 -4.61 -14.83 0.05
CA VAL A 156 -4.41 -14.45 1.45
C VAL A 156 -5.72 -14.02 2.12
N GLU A 157 -6.59 -13.27 1.44
CA GLU A 157 -7.93 -12.95 1.96
C GLU A 157 -8.73 -14.22 2.27
N ARG A 158 -8.68 -15.22 1.38
CA ARG A 158 -9.32 -16.53 1.57
C ARG A 158 -8.75 -17.26 2.80
N ILE A 159 -7.43 -17.34 2.90
CA ILE A 159 -6.74 -17.98 4.04
C ILE A 159 -7.12 -17.33 5.37
N LEU A 160 -7.12 -15.99 5.43
CA LEU A 160 -7.47 -15.25 6.64
C LEU A 160 -8.96 -15.38 6.97
N SER A 161 -9.84 -15.42 5.96
CA SER A 161 -11.26 -15.66 6.16
C SER A 161 -11.53 -17.06 6.72
N ASP A 162 -10.88 -18.08 6.16
CA ASP A 162 -10.99 -19.47 6.64
C ASP A 162 -10.41 -19.62 8.06
N LEU A 163 -9.35 -18.88 8.40
CA LEU A 163 -8.83 -18.79 9.77
C LEU A 163 -9.88 -18.24 10.75
N PHE A 164 -10.56 -17.16 10.38
CA PHE A 164 -11.63 -16.59 11.21
C PHE A 164 -12.80 -17.56 11.40
N VAL A 165 -13.19 -18.28 10.34
CA VAL A 165 -14.22 -19.34 10.44
C VAL A 165 -13.80 -20.45 11.41
N ALA A 166 -12.51 -20.79 11.45
CA ALA A 166 -11.99 -21.81 12.37
C ALA A 166 -11.84 -21.30 13.83
N ASP A 167 -11.65 -20.00 14.02
CA ASP A 167 -11.49 -19.34 15.32
C ASP A 167 -12.04 -17.91 15.26
N GLU A 168 -13.31 -17.75 15.63
CA GLU A 168 -14.02 -16.47 15.57
C GLU A 168 -13.49 -15.43 16.58
N SER A 169 -12.52 -15.80 17.43
CA SER A 169 -11.91 -14.86 18.37
C SER A 169 -10.85 -13.95 17.70
N TRP A 170 -10.57 -14.13 16.41
CA TRP A 170 -9.65 -13.26 15.66
C TRP A 170 -10.30 -11.94 15.25
N SER A 171 -9.53 -10.87 15.27
CA SER A 171 -9.83 -9.62 14.56
C SER A 171 -8.99 -9.55 13.30
N ILE A 172 -9.63 -9.62 12.15
CA ILE A 172 -8.97 -9.64 10.84
C ILE A 172 -9.54 -8.49 10.01
N SER A 173 -8.71 -7.50 9.73
CA SER A 173 -9.06 -6.38 8.85
C SER A 173 -8.42 -6.58 7.48
N LEU A 174 -9.24 -6.79 6.44
CA LEU A 174 -8.82 -6.84 5.04
C LEU A 174 -9.01 -5.46 4.43
N LEU A 175 -7.93 -4.67 4.39
CA LEU A 175 -7.97 -3.32 3.84
C LEU A 175 -7.56 -3.36 2.37
N ARG A 176 -8.52 -3.14 1.48
CA ARG A 176 -8.33 -3.16 0.03
C ARG A 176 -7.93 -1.77 -0.46
N TYR A 177 -6.64 -1.56 -0.65
CA TYR A 177 -6.12 -0.28 -1.15
C TYR A 177 -6.34 -0.15 -2.64
N PHE A 178 -6.57 1.09 -3.08
CA PHE A 178 -6.60 1.43 -4.50
C PHE A 178 -5.21 1.83 -4.97
N ASN A 179 -4.95 3.11 -5.29
CA ASN A 179 -3.67 3.55 -5.82
C ASN A 179 -3.01 4.60 -4.90
N PRO A 180 -2.23 4.18 -3.90
CA PRO A 180 -1.57 5.11 -2.97
C PRO A 180 -0.51 5.95 -3.70
N VAL A 181 -0.54 7.26 -3.47
CA VAL A 181 0.37 8.27 -4.07
C VAL A 181 0.66 9.40 -3.07
N GLY A 182 1.52 10.34 -3.44
CA GLY A 182 1.94 11.42 -2.54
C GLY A 182 3.17 11.06 -1.71
N ALA A 183 3.43 11.84 -0.67
CA ALA A 183 4.55 11.65 0.23
C ALA A 183 4.21 12.27 1.60
N HIS A 184 5.12 12.15 2.57
CA HIS A 184 4.99 12.92 3.79
C HIS A 184 5.15 14.42 3.48
N PRO A 185 4.31 15.32 4.02
CA PRO A 185 4.32 16.75 3.68
C PRO A 185 5.63 17.46 4.03
N SER A 186 6.50 16.88 4.87
CA SER A 186 7.85 17.41 5.09
C SER A 186 8.71 17.43 3.82
N GLY A 187 8.42 16.55 2.84
CA GLY A 187 9.30 16.30 1.70
C GLY A 187 10.53 15.44 2.06
N THR A 188 10.61 14.90 3.28
CA THR A 188 11.75 14.10 3.75
C THR A 188 11.50 12.59 3.76
N MET A 189 10.29 12.15 3.43
CA MET A 189 9.93 10.75 3.31
C MET A 189 8.88 10.59 2.21
N GLY A 190 9.06 9.62 1.31
CA GLY A 190 8.17 9.36 0.18
C GLY A 190 8.45 8.01 -0.49
N GLU A 191 7.93 7.80 -1.70
CA GLU A 191 8.15 6.55 -2.44
C GLU A 191 9.52 6.58 -3.14
N ASP A 192 10.33 5.53 -2.92
CA ASP A 192 11.64 5.34 -3.54
C ASP A 192 11.80 3.87 -3.99
N PRO A 193 11.16 3.48 -5.11
CA PRO A 193 11.24 2.10 -5.57
C PRO A 193 12.64 1.80 -6.14
N LYS A 194 13.16 0.60 -5.87
CA LYS A 194 14.42 0.18 -6.49
C LYS A 194 14.25 -0.04 -7.99
N GLY A 195 15.18 0.48 -8.78
CA GLY A 195 15.20 0.30 -10.24
C GLY A 195 14.23 1.22 -10.98
N ILE A 196 13.61 0.70 -12.04
CA ILE A 196 12.62 1.45 -12.83
C ILE A 196 11.27 1.38 -12.11
N PRO A 197 10.63 2.51 -11.78
CA PRO A 197 9.31 2.49 -11.15
C PRO A 197 8.27 1.78 -12.01
N ASN A 198 7.51 0.87 -11.39
CA ASN A 198 6.37 0.21 -12.04
C ASN A 198 5.07 1.03 -11.92
N ASN A 199 4.99 1.91 -10.91
CA ASN A 199 3.85 2.78 -10.63
C ASN A 199 3.97 4.12 -11.37
N LEU A 200 2.82 4.73 -11.69
CA LEU A 200 2.75 5.94 -12.50
C LEU A 200 3.42 7.14 -11.83
N THR A 201 3.12 7.42 -10.57
CA THR A 201 3.53 8.67 -9.91
C THR A 201 5.04 8.79 -9.67
N PRO A 202 5.80 7.76 -9.23
CA PRO A 202 7.25 7.91 -9.15
C PRO A 202 7.89 8.00 -10.55
N TYR A 203 7.27 7.43 -11.58
CA TYR A 203 7.74 7.59 -12.95
C TYR A 203 7.56 9.04 -13.44
N ILE A 204 6.39 9.64 -13.20
CA ILE A 204 6.12 11.05 -13.49
C ILE A 204 7.12 11.95 -12.74
N SER A 205 7.33 11.72 -11.44
CA SER A 205 8.29 12.47 -10.62
C SER A 205 9.72 12.39 -11.17
N GLN A 206 10.14 11.21 -11.64
CA GLN A 206 11.46 11.02 -12.26
C GLN A 206 11.59 11.76 -13.61
N VAL A 207 10.52 11.87 -14.40
CA VAL A 207 10.51 12.71 -15.60
C VAL A 207 10.60 14.20 -15.22
N ALA A 208 9.81 14.65 -14.24
CA ALA A 208 9.80 16.05 -13.80
C ALA A 208 11.15 16.52 -13.21
N ILE A 209 11.93 15.63 -12.59
CA ILE A 209 13.29 15.94 -12.12
C ILE A 209 14.38 15.72 -13.19
N GLY A 210 14.01 15.26 -14.39
CA GLY A 210 14.93 15.06 -15.53
C GLY A 210 15.72 13.76 -15.52
N ARG A 211 15.36 12.78 -14.66
CA ARG A 211 15.97 11.44 -14.65
C ARG A 211 15.49 10.54 -15.78
N ARG A 212 14.38 10.92 -16.43
CA ARG A 212 13.78 10.21 -17.55
C ARG A 212 13.27 11.20 -18.58
N GLU A 213 13.27 10.79 -19.84
CA GLU A 213 12.91 11.67 -20.95
C GLU A 213 11.41 11.94 -21.02
N GLN A 214 10.57 10.92 -20.83
CA GLN A 214 9.11 11.02 -21.00
C GLN A 214 8.35 9.89 -20.28
N VAL A 215 7.08 10.14 -19.96
CA VAL A 215 6.15 9.16 -19.38
C VAL A 215 5.56 8.26 -20.47
N ALA A 216 5.52 6.95 -20.25
CA ALA A 216 4.76 6.03 -21.10
C ALA A 216 3.31 5.93 -20.63
N VAL A 217 2.36 6.32 -21.47
CA VAL A 217 0.91 6.23 -21.21
C VAL A 217 0.36 5.03 -21.94
N PHE A 218 0.01 3.96 -21.21
CA PHE A 218 -0.41 2.69 -21.79
C PHE A 218 -1.91 2.67 -22.08
N GLY A 219 -2.26 2.76 -23.37
CA GLY A 219 -3.64 2.79 -23.86
C GLY A 219 -4.22 4.19 -23.96
N ASN A 220 -4.90 4.45 -25.08
CA ASN A 220 -5.58 5.71 -25.40
C ASN A 220 -6.97 5.46 -26.03
N ASP A 221 -7.48 4.23 -25.90
CA ASP A 221 -8.69 3.72 -26.54
C ASP A 221 -9.59 2.99 -25.52
N TYR A 222 -9.33 3.13 -24.22
CA TYR A 222 -10.25 2.64 -23.20
C TYR A 222 -11.58 3.40 -23.27
N PRO A 223 -12.71 2.78 -22.87
CA PRO A 223 -14.00 3.44 -22.82
C PRO A 223 -14.10 4.40 -21.62
N THR A 224 -13.17 5.37 -21.52
CA THR A 224 -13.04 6.35 -20.45
C THR A 224 -13.06 7.76 -21.02
N LYS A 225 -13.18 8.77 -20.14
CA LYS A 225 -13.34 10.18 -20.53
C LYS A 225 -12.25 10.75 -21.47
N ASP A 226 -11.04 10.20 -21.42
CA ASP A 226 -9.91 10.63 -22.26
C ASP A 226 -9.17 9.47 -22.96
N GLY A 227 -9.77 8.27 -22.95
CA GLY A 227 -9.20 7.06 -23.53
C GLY A 227 -8.11 6.39 -22.69
N THR A 228 -7.65 7.00 -21.58
CA THR A 228 -6.61 6.45 -20.71
C THR A 228 -7.19 5.77 -19.47
N GLY A 229 -6.39 4.96 -18.78
CA GLY A 229 -6.85 4.24 -17.57
C GLY A 229 -7.26 5.20 -16.45
N VAL A 230 -8.39 4.90 -15.79
CA VAL A 230 -8.92 5.66 -14.64
C VAL A 230 -8.73 4.87 -13.36
N ARG A 231 -8.19 5.51 -12.32
CA ARG A 231 -7.86 4.90 -11.03
C ARG A 231 -8.29 5.81 -9.88
N ASP A 232 -8.54 5.22 -8.72
CA ASP A 232 -8.73 5.95 -7.46
C ASP A 232 -7.37 6.16 -6.78
N TYR A 233 -6.80 7.35 -6.99
CA TYR A 233 -5.57 7.76 -6.33
C TYR A 233 -5.88 8.27 -4.92
N ILE A 234 -5.24 7.67 -3.92
CA ILE A 234 -5.39 8.04 -2.51
C ILE A 234 -4.06 8.54 -1.97
N HIS A 235 -4.08 9.60 -1.17
CA HIS A 235 -2.86 10.12 -0.56
C HIS A 235 -2.33 9.14 0.49
N VAL A 236 -1.03 8.85 0.49
CA VAL A 236 -0.41 7.87 1.38
C VAL A 236 -0.59 8.21 2.86
N MET A 237 -0.63 9.50 3.21
CA MET A 237 -0.97 9.96 4.56
C MET A 237 -2.43 9.65 4.92
N ASP A 238 -3.40 9.86 4.01
CA ASP A 238 -4.80 9.47 4.28
C ASP A 238 -4.89 7.95 4.46
N LEU A 239 -4.15 7.19 3.65
CA LEU A 239 -4.11 5.74 3.79
C LEU A 239 -3.50 5.31 5.12
N ALA A 240 -2.41 5.94 5.56
CA ALA A 240 -1.79 5.71 6.87
C ALA A 240 -2.78 6.03 8.00
N ASP A 241 -3.51 7.14 7.91
CA ASP A 241 -4.58 7.51 8.84
C ASP A 241 -5.69 6.44 8.90
N GLY A 242 -5.99 5.82 7.76
CA GLY A 242 -6.96 4.72 7.66
C GLY A 242 -6.54 3.46 8.43
N HIS A 243 -5.23 3.20 8.52
CA HIS A 243 -4.72 2.10 9.35
C HIS A 243 -4.88 2.40 10.84
N ILE A 244 -4.63 3.65 11.25
CA ILE A 244 -4.81 4.06 12.64
C ILE A 244 -6.29 3.96 13.03
N ALA A 245 -7.19 4.42 12.17
CA ALA A 245 -8.63 4.30 12.37
C ALA A 245 -9.07 2.83 12.47
N ALA A 246 -8.65 1.98 11.53
CA ALA A 246 -8.95 0.55 11.57
C ALA A 246 -8.41 -0.13 12.83
N LEU A 247 -7.19 0.21 13.27
CA LEU A 247 -6.60 -0.37 14.46
C LEU A 247 -7.31 0.06 15.75
N ASN A 248 -7.70 1.33 15.85
CA ASN A 248 -8.43 1.87 17.00
C ASN A 248 -9.83 1.25 17.14
N GLU A 249 -10.58 1.17 16.03
CA GLU A 249 -11.96 0.66 16.04
C GLU A 249 -12.04 -0.87 16.09
N LEU A 250 -11.12 -1.56 15.41
CA LEU A 250 -11.24 -3.00 15.15
C LEU A 250 -10.19 -3.83 15.86
N GLY A 251 -9.06 -3.25 16.29
CA GLY A 251 -7.91 -3.99 16.79
C GLY A 251 -8.22 -4.95 17.95
N LYS A 252 -9.26 -4.66 18.73
CA LYS A 252 -9.76 -5.49 19.84
C LYS A 252 -11.15 -6.11 19.59
N LYS A 253 -11.73 -5.86 18.42
CA LYS A 253 -13.06 -6.33 18.04
C LYS A 253 -12.94 -7.55 17.14
N ALA A 254 -13.20 -8.72 17.70
CA ALA A 254 -13.25 -9.96 16.92
C ALA A 254 -14.22 -9.82 15.74
N GLY A 255 -13.82 -10.34 14.58
CA GLY A 255 -14.58 -10.23 13.34
C GLY A 255 -13.67 -10.26 12.11
N LEU A 256 -14.29 -10.57 10.97
CA LEU A 256 -13.74 -10.37 9.65
C LEU A 256 -14.26 -9.04 9.09
N HIS A 257 -13.38 -8.05 9.02
CA HIS A 257 -13.71 -6.68 8.66
C HIS A 257 -13.09 -6.33 7.30
N ILE A 258 -13.91 -6.00 6.32
CA ILE A 258 -13.45 -5.71 4.94
C ILE A 258 -13.77 -4.26 4.62
N TYR A 259 -12.77 -3.51 4.15
CA TYR A 259 -12.94 -2.10 3.78
C TYR A 259 -12.15 -1.75 2.52
N ASN A 260 -12.77 -0.96 1.65
CA ASN A 260 -12.10 -0.22 0.60
C ASN A 260 -11.50 1.07 1.17
N LEU A 261 -10.19 1.26 0.98
CA LEU A 261 -9.54 2.53 1.30
C LEU A 261 -9.15 3.24 0.00
N GLY A 262 -9.99 4.19 -0.38
CA GLY A 262 -9.85 5.05 -1.54
C GLY A 262 -10.55 6.39 -1.30
N THR A 263 -10.51 7.27 -2.29
CA THR A 263 -11.16 8.59 -2.24
C THR A 263 -12.59 8.57 -2.75
N GLY A 264 -12.93 7.55 -3.55
CA GLY A 264 -14.19 7.49 -4.30
C GLY A 264 -14.21 8.35 -5.56
N ASN A 265 -13.06 8.85 -6.01
CA ASN A 265 -12.94 9.66 -7.21
C ASN A 265 -12.06 8.94 -8.25
N GLY A 266 -12.60 8.75 -9.45
CA GLY A 266 -11.87 8.21 -10.58
C GLY A 266 -11.07 9.29 -11.32
N THR A 267 -9.75 9.12 -11.37
CA THR A 267 -8.80 10.03 -12.03
C THR A 267 -8.05 9.32 -13.15
N SER A 268 -7.96 9.94 -14.32
CA SER A 268 -7.25 9.38 -15.47
C SER A 268 -5.73 9.54 -15.38
N VAL A 269 -4.99 8.84 -16.25
CA VAL A 269 -3.53 9.01 -16.36
C VAL A 269 -3.16 10.44 -16.73
N ILE A 270 -3.91 11.04 -17.67
CA ILE A 270 -3.63 12.42 -18.14
C ILE A 270 -3.91 13.45 -17.06
N GLU A 271 -5.01 13.30 -16.30
CA GLU A 271 -5.30 14.19 -15.17
C GLU A 271 -4.20 14.16 -14.10
N MET A 272 -3.66 12.98 -13.79
CA MET A 272 -2.52 12.85 -12.88
C MET A 272 -1.26 13.54 -13.42
N ILE A 273 -0.97 13.39 -14.72
CA ILE A 273 0.16 14.11 -15.36
C ILE A 273 -0.04 15.62 -15.25
N GLU A 274 -1.26 16.12 -15.45
CA GLU A 274 -1.56 17.54 -15.37
C GLU A 274 -1.46 18.09 -13.95
N ALA A 275 -1.93 17.34 -12.94
CA ALA A 275 -1.73 17.69 -11.54
C ALA A 275 -0.23 17.82 -11.19
N PHE A 276 0.61 16.92 -11.71
CA PHE A 276 2.07 17.01 -11.54
C PHE A 276 2.70 18.17 -12.32
N ARG A 277 2.21 18.53 -13.52
CA ARG A 277 2.68 19.71 -14.24
C ARG A 277 2.39 20.98 -13.45
N LYS A 278 1.17 21.11 -12.91
CA LYS A 278 0.77 22.20 -12.03
C LYS A 278 1.65 22.27 -10.78
N ALA A 279 1.87 21.14 -10.10
CA ALA A 279 2.67 21.07 -8.88
C ALA A 279 4.16 21.39 -9.11
N SER A 280 4.73 20.90 -10.22
CA SER A 280 6.16 21.07 -10.52
C SER A 280 6.51 22.37 -11.23
N GLY A 281 5.54 22.99 -11.91
CA GLY A 281 5.78 24.11 -12.83
C GLY A 281 6.64 23.73 -14.05
N LYS A 282 6.77 22.42 -14.33
CA LYS A 282 7.63 21.88 -15.38
C LYS A 282 6.84 21.16 -16.47
N PRO A 283 7.36 21.12 -17.71
CA PRO A 283 6.81 20.23 -18.72
C PRO A 283 7.01 18.77 -18.30
N ILE A 284 5.97 17.97 -18.49
CA ILE A 284 6.02 16.52 -18.29
C ILE A 284 5.62 15.89 -19.62
N PRO A 285 6.59 15.62 -20.52
CA PRO A 285 6.32 14.97 -21.79
C PRO A 285 5.86 13.54 -21.56
N TYR A 286 4.95 13.07 -22.41
CA TYR A 286 4.48 11.70 -22.39
C TYR A 286 4.25 11.19 -23.82
N GLN A 287 4.31 9.87 -23.97
CA GLN A 287 4.05 9.16 -25.22
C GLN A 287 2.97 8.11 -24.99
N LEU A 288 1.97 8.10 -25.88
CA LEU A 288 0.95 7.06 -25.91
C LEU A 288 1.58 5.75 -26.42
N GLN A 289 1.28 4.65 -25.74
CA GLN A 289 1.70 3.30 -26.08
C GLN A 289 0.51 2.35 -26.14
N ALA A 290 0.72 1.14 -26.64
CA ALA A 290 -0.27 0.06 -26.56
C ALA A 290 -0.67 -0.21 -25.10
N ARG A 291 -1.87 -0.78 -24.91
CA ARG A 291 -2.32 -1.22 -23.58
C ARG A 291 -1.32 -2.19 -22.97
N ARG A 292 -1.06 -2.04 -21.67
CA ARG A 292 -0.25 -2.97 -20.92
C ARG A 292 -1.12 -4.18 -20.52
N PRO A 293 -0.69 -5.42 -20.77
CA PRO A 293 -1.45 -6.61 -20.39
C PRO A 293 -1.81 -6.62 -18.90
N GLY A 294 -3.08 -6.89 -18.59
CA GLY A 294 -3.61 -6.94 -17.22
C GLY A 294 -4.16 -5.62 -16.69
N ASP A 295 -3.93 -4.49 -17.35
CA ASP A 295 -4.58 -3.21 -16.98
C ASP A 295 -6.06 -3.20 -17.43
N ILE A 296 -6.91 -2.70 -16.54
CA ILE A 296 -8.35 -2.48 -16.78
C ILE A 296 -8.66 -1.01 -17.06
N ALA A 297 -9.83 -0.72 -17.64
CA ALA A 297 -10.24 0.64 -18.01
C ALA A 297 -10.41 1.53 -16.77
N GLU A 298 -11.32 1.16 -15.86
CA GLU A 298 -11.69 1.96 -14.70
C GLU A 298 -11.67 1.13 -13.41
N CYS A 299 -11.17 1.70 -12.32
CA CYS A 299 -11.17 1.05 -11.01
C CYS A 299 -11.13 2.10 -9.89
N TRP A 300 -12.28 2.37 -9.27
CA TRP A 300 -12.37 3.31 -8.16
C TRP A 300 -13.40 2.90 -7.10
N SER A 301 -13.17 3.32 -5.86
CA SER A 301 -13.84 2.77 -4.69
C SER A 301 -15.17 3.44 -4.37
N SER A 302 -16.02 2.81 -3.57
CA SER A 302 -16.92 3.50 -2.66
C SER A 302 -16.29 3.50 -1.27
N PRO A 303 -15.93 4.65 -0.67
CA PRO A 303 -15.37 4.71 0.68
C PRO A 303 -16.44 4.78 1.78
N ALA A 304 -17.72 4.69 1.43
CA ALA A 304 -18.84 4.97 2.33
C ALA A 304 -18.84 4.09 3.60
N LYS A 305 -18.42 2.82 3.46
CA LYS A 305 -18.34 1.89 4.59
C LYS A 305 -17.26 2.31 5.60
N ALA A 306 -16.08 2.70 5.12
CA ALA A 306 -14.99 3.18 5.97
C ALA A 306 -15.35 4.51 6.66
N GLU A 307 -16.04 5.42 5.95
CA GLU A 307 -16.53 6.68 6.55
C GLU A 307 -17.52 6.44 7.68
N LYS A 308 -18.45 5.49 7.48
CA LYS A 308 -19.46 5.14 8.47
C LYS A 308 -18.89 4.41 9.67
N ASP A 309 -18.13 3.34 9.44
CA ASP A 309 -17.77 2.37 10.48
C ASP A 309 -16.42 2.68 11.14
N LEU A 310 -15.50 3.36 10.44
CA LEU A 310 -14.17 3.72 10.94
C LEU A 310 -14.02 5.22 11.23
N HIS A 311 -15.04 6.03 10.93
CA HIS A 311 -14.99 7.49 10.99
C HIS A 311 -13.81 8.07 10.19
N TRP A 312 -13.44 7.39 9.10
CA TRP A 312 -12.29 7.74 8.28
C TRP A 312 -12.71 8.08 6.85
N LYS A 313 -12.10 9.12 6.30
CA LYS A 313 -12.28 9.53 4.91
C LYS A 313 -10.97 10.13 4.40
N ALA A 314 -10.62 9.85 3.15
CA ALA A 314 -9.52 10.55 2.50
C ALA A 314 -9.88 12.03 2.29
N ILE A 315 -9.00 12.93 2.70
CA ILE A 315 -9.25 14.39 2.67
C ILE A 315 -8.35 15.13 1.69
N ARG A 316 -7.25 14.51 1.24
CA ARG A 316 -6.27 15.16 0.38
C ARG A 316 -6.67 14.99 -1.08
N SER A 317 -6.51 16.06 -1.85
CA SER A 317 -6.85 16.11 -3.28
C SER A 317 -5.74 15.55 -4.15
N ILE A 318 -6.02 15.36 -5.44
CA ILE A 318 -4.99 15.01 -6.43
C ILE A 318 -3.86 16.05 -6.50
N ASP A 319 -4.19 17.33 -6.30
CA ASP A 319 -3.22 18.42 -6.29
C ASP A 319 -2.28 18.29 -5.08
N ASP A 320 -2.81 17.95 -3.90
CA ASP A 320 -1.99 17.70 -2.69
C ASP A 320 -1.07 16.49 -2.90
N MET A 321 -1.60 15.41 -3.47
CA MET A 321 -0.82 14.20 -3.80
C MET A 321 0.34 14.53 -4.75
N ALA A 322 0.08 15.28 -5.81
CA ALA A 322 1.12 15.66 -6.78
C ALA A 322 2.14 16.62 -6.14
N ALA A 323 1.69 17.60 -5.34
CA ALA A 323 2.54 18.57 -4.67
C ALA A 323 3.49 17.91 -3.66
N ASP A 324 2.99 17.01 -2.82
CA ASP A 324 3.82 16.34 -1.81
C ASP A 324 4.78 15.31 -2.44
N ALA A 325 4.33 14.56 -3.45
CA ALA A 325 5.21 13.68 -4.21
C ALA A 325 6.33 14.46 -4.91
N TRP A 326 6.01 15.62 -5.51
CA TRP A 326 7.00 16.49 -6.13
C TRP A 326 7.98 17.07 -5.10
N ARG A 327 7.48 17.55 -3.96
CA ARG A 327 8.30 18.07 -2.85
C ARG A 327 9.32 17.05 -2.38
N TRP A 328 8.89 15.81 -2.16
CA TRP A 328 9.77 14.68 -1.84
C TRP A 328 10.83 14.47 -2.91
N GLN A 329 10.42 14.33 -4.18
CA GLN A 329 11.34 14.04 -5.27
C GLN A 329 12.36 15.17 -5.49
N LEU A 330 11.95 16.43 -5.32
CA LEU A 330 12.81 17.60 -5.48
C LEU A 330 13.88 17.66 -4.39
N GLN A 331 13.51 17.37 -3.14
CA GLN A 331 14.46 17.35 -2.02
C GLN A 331 15.35 16.10 -2.00
N ASN A 332 14.90 15.02 -2.64
CA ASN A 332 15.56 13.71 -2.63
C ASN A 332 15.62 13.18 -4.08
N PRO A 333 16.40 13.81 -4.98
CA PRO A 333 16.39 13.50 -6.42
C PRO A 333 16.77 12.05 -6.73
N ASN A 334 17.58 11.43 -5.86
CA ASN A 334 18.03 10.04 -5.96
C ASN A 334 17.38 9.13 -4.90
N GLY A 335 16.27 9.57 -4.30
CA GLY A 335 15.61 8.82 -3.23
C GLY A 335 16.36 8.91 -1.91
N TYR A 336 16.36 7.82 -1.14
CA TYR A 336 16.99 7.78 0.18
C TYR A 336 18.53 7.66 0.14
N LEU A 337 19.11 7.39 -1.03
CA LEU A 337 20.56 7.36 -1.21
C LEU A 337 21.11 8.79 -1.36
N LYS A 338 22.18 9.08 -0.61
CA LYS A 338 22.91 10.36 -0.69
C LYS A 338 23.76 10.44 -1.94
#